data_AF-A0A833TQV9-F1
#
_entry.id   AF-A0A833TQV9-F1
#
_cell.length_a   1.000
_cell.length_b   1.000
_cell.length_c   1.000
_cell.angle_alpha   90.00
_cell.angle_beta   90.00
_cell.angle_gamma   90.00
#
_symmetry.space_group_name_H-M   'P 1'
#
loop_
_entity.id
_entity.type
_entity.pdbx_description
1 polymer ?
#
loop_
_entity_poly.entity_id
_entity_poly.type
_entity_poly.pdbx_seq_one_letter_code
_entity_poly.pdbx_strand_id
1 'polypeptide(L)'
;MAAGFASKWSLVGRSLLGGLNNNLSSLLGTSNGITCSHSLSQQRTFIQMRTVLKVVDNSGAKKVMCIQALKGKKGARLGDTIVASVKEAHPNGKVKKGKVVYGVVVRAAMQRGRCDGSEVKFDDNAVVLVDKQGQPIGTRVFGPVPHELRKKKHVKILTLAGHIA
;
A
#
# COMPACT_ATOMS: atom_id res chain seq x y z
N MET A 1 49.25 37.79 3.04
CA MET A 1 50.07 37.31 1.90
C MET A 1 49.15 36.42 1.07
N ALA A 2 48.47 36.98 0.06
CA ALA A 2 48.86 36.97 -1.36
C ALA A 2 49.08 35.52 -1.88
N ALA A 3 48.51 35.02 -2.98
CA ALA A 3 47.91 35.65 -4.16
C ALA A 3 46.97 34.64 -4.86
N GLY A 4 46.06 35.14 -5.71
CA GLY A 4 45.29 34.33 -6.66
C GLY A 4 46.00 34.17 -8.01
N PHE A 5 45.60 33.16 -8.78
CA PHE A 5 45.86 32.99 -10.23
C PHE A 5 44.73 32.08 -10.77
N ALA A 6 43.78 32.55 -11.58
CA ALA A 6 43.85 32.90 -13.00
C ALA A 6 43.96 31.67 -13.95
N SER A 7 42.81 31.38 -14.59
CA SER A 7 42.56 31.01 -16.00
C SER A 7 43.48 30.03 -16.76
N LYS A 8 42.84 29.01 -17.35
CA LYS A 8 43.06 28.58 -18.74
C LYS A 8 41.92 27.68 -19.23
N TRP A 9 41.04 28.25 -20.06
CA TRP A 9 40.19 27.48 -20.97
C TRP A 9 40.86 27.50 -22.35
N SER A 10 41.23 26.33 -22.85
CA SER A 10 41.67 26.15 -24.23
C SER A 10 40.49 25.68 -25.08
N LEU A 11 39.98 26.59 -25.91
CA LEU A 11 39.36 26.22 -27.19
C LEU A 11 40.45 25.63 -28.10
N VAL A 12 40.07 24.64 -28.92
CA VAL A 12 40.44 24.38 -30.33
C VAL A 12 40.15 22.90 -30.57
N GLY A 13 39.16 22.57 -31.39
CA GLY A 13 39.47 22.04 -32.71
C GLY A 13 38.21 21.60 -33.44
N ARG A 14 37.90 22.30 -34.53
CA ARG A 14 36.96 21.86 -35.57
C ARG A 14 37.62 20.74 -36.38
N SER A 15 36.86 19.72 -36.74
CA SER A 15 37.12 18.91 -37.94
C SER A 15 35.81 18.75 -38.70
N LEU A 16 35.84 19.16 -39.96
CA LEU A 16 34.79 19.03 -40.96
C LEU A 16 35.12 17.82 -41.86
N LEU A 17 34.07 17.23 -42.44
CA LEU A 17 33.99 16.42 -43.67
C LEU A 17 34.03 14.87 -43.57
N GLY A 18 33.10 14.28 -44.32
CA GLY A 18 32.98 12.86 -44.71
C GLY A 18 31.86 12.15 -43.95
N GLY A 19 30.81 11.57 -44.53
CA GLY A 19 30.49 11.21 -45.90
C GLY A 19 29.13 10.48 -45.91
N LEU A 20 28.50 10.44 -47.09
CA LEU A 20 27.17 9.89 -47.36
C LEU A 20 27.07 8.37 -47.06
N ASN A 21 25.91 7.90 -46.58
CA ASN A 21 25.13 6.88 -47.28
C ASN A 21 23.76 6.59 -46.61
N ASN A 22 22.75 6.60 -47.46
CA ASN A 22 21.36 6.28 -47.19
C ASN A 22 21.14 4.76 -47.18
N ASN A 23 20.29 4.25 -46.28
CA ASN A 23 19.55 3.02 -46.53
C ASN A 23 18.12 3.18 -45.99
N LEU A 24 17.20 3.30 -46.94
CA LEU A 24 15.76 3.32 -46.79
C LEU A 24 15.25 1.92 -47.17
N SER A 25 14.64 1.19 -46.23
CA SER A 25 13.41 0.41 -46.43
C SER A 25 13.16 -0.60 -45.29
N SER A 26 12.08 -0.30 -44.55
CA SER A 26 11.07 -1.23 -44.03
C SER A 26 11.43 -2.70 -43.76
N LEU A 27 11.24 -3.12 -42.50
CA LEU A 27 10.37 -4.27 -42.26
C LEU A 27 9.60 -4.09 -40.95
N LEU A 28 8.28 -4.28 -41.07
CA LEU A 28 7.31 -4.34 -40.00
C LEU A 28 7.75 -5.30 -38.90
N GLY A 29 7.87 -4.80 -37.68
CA GLY A 29 7.71 -5.57 -36.46
C GLY A 29 6.60 -4.91 -35.65
N THR A 30 5.38 -5.44 -35.75
CA THR A 30 4.24 -5.05 -34.94
C THR A 30 4.53 -5.38 -33.47
N SER A 31 5.18 -4.46 -32.76
CA SER A 31 5.06 -4.43 -31.32
C SER A 31 3.64 -3.96 -31.02
N ASN A 32 2.72 -4.91 -30.81
CA ASN A 32 1.50 -4.66 -30.06
C ASN A 32 1.93 -4.35 -28.63
N GLY A 33 2.44 -3.13 -28.45
CA GLY A 33 2.56 -2.50 -27.15
C GLY A 33 1.15 -2.48 -26.59
N ILE A 34 0.96 -3.25 -25.53
CA ILE A 34 -0.18 -3.14 -24.64
C ILE A 34 -0.12 -1.71 -24.10
N THR A 35 -0.72 -0.76 -24.82
CA THR A 35 -1.07 0.54 -24.28
C THR A 35 -2.16 0.24 -23.29
N CYS A 36 -1.75 0.02 -22.04
CA CYS A 36 -2.65 0.06 -20.91
C CYS A 36 -3.32 1.42 -20.95
N SER A 37 -4.55 1.44 -21.47
CA SER A 37 -5.43 2.58 -21.37
C SER A 37 -5.50 2.93 -19.89
N HIS A 38 -4.81 4.00 -19.53
CA HIS A 38 -4.93 4.66 -18.24
C HIS A 38 -6.34 5.26 -18.19
N SER A 39 -7.33 4.38 -18.10
CA SER A 39 -8.57 4.63 -17.40
C SER A 39 -8.17 5.28 -16.08
N LEU A 40 -8.82 6.39 -15.77
CA LEU A 40 -8.71 7.15 -14.52
C LEU A 40 -9.09 6.24 -13.33
N SER A 41 -8.22 5.28 -13.07
CA SER A 41 -8.27 4.32 -11.99
C SER A 41 -7.96 5.12 -10.73
N GLN A 42 -8.99 5.29 -9.91
CA GLN A 42 -8.95 5.98 -8.62
C GLN A 42 -7.55 5.93 -8.01
N GLN A 43 -6.92 7.09 -7.91
CA GLN A 43 -5.59 7.20 -7.33
C GLN A 43 -5.57 6.48 -6.00
N ARG A 44 -4.70 5.46 -5.95
CA ARG A 44 -4.34 4.65 -4.79
C ARG A 44 -4.22 5.54 -3.56
N THR A 45 -5.24 5.59 -2.72
CA THR A 45 -5.13 6.26 -1.43
C THR A 45 -4.85 5.19 -0.38
N PHE A 46 -3.66 5.29 0.20
CA PHE A 46 -3.30 4.60 1.43
C PHE A 46 -4.44 4.77 2.46
N ILE A 47 -4.53 3.84 3.41
CA ILE A 47 -5.45 4.05 4.53
C ILE A 47 -4.88 5.21 5.35
N GLN A 48 -5.59 6.32 5.35
CA GLN A 48 -5.14 7.59 5.92
C GLN A 48 -6.12 8.07 6.97
N MET A 49 -5.82 9.23 7.56
CA MET A 49 -6.71 9.85 8.53
C MET A 49 -8.11 10.04 7.93
N ARG A 50 -9.14 9.78 8.73
CA ARG A 50 -10.58 9.81 8.36
C ARG A 50 -11.05 8.71 7.41
N THR A 51 -10.19 7.82 6.92
CA THR A 51 -10.64 6.62 6.18
C THR A 51 -11.52 5.76 7.08
N VAL A 52 -12.70 5.38 6.60
CA VAL A 52 -13.61 4.46 7.30
C VAL A 52 -13.33 3.03 6.82
N LEU A 53 -13.16 2.11 7.76
CA LEU A 53 -12.86 0.71 7.51
C LEU A 53 -13.90 -0.18 8.19
N LYS A 54 -14.20 -1.32 7.57
CA LYS A 54 -15.04 -2.35 8.18
C LYS A 54 -14.23 -3.12 9.21
N VAL A 55 -14.86 -3.49 10.32
CA VAL A 55 -14.27 -4.41 11.28
C VAL A 55 -14.71 -5.83 10.91
N VAL A 56 -13.76 -6.75 10.83
CA VAL A 56 -13.99 -8.13 10.39
C VAL A 56 -13.65 -9.14 11.47
N ASP A 57 -13.98 -8.80 12.71
CA ASP A 57 -13.88 -9.70 13.86
C ASP A 57 -15.18 -9.69 14.67
N ASN A 58 -15.26 -10.57 15.67
CA ASN A 58 -16.40 -10.64 16.59
C ASN A 58 -16.20 -9.79 17.87
N SER A 59 -15.35 -8.77 17.87
CA SER A 59 -15.16 -7.87 19.03
C SER A 59 -16.41 -7.03 19.35
N GLY A 60 -17.33 -6.94 18.40
CA GLY A 60 -18.57 -6.18 18.48
C GLY A 60 -18.52 -4.82 17.78
N ALA A 61 -17.36 -4.33 17.37
CA ALA A 61 -17.28 -3.17 16.48
C ALA A 61 -17.68 -3.56 15.05
N LYS A 62 -18.34 -2.64 14.33
CA LYS A 62 -18.77 -2.83 12.92
C LYS A 62 -17.96 -1.97 11.96
N LYS A 63 -17.76 -0.70 12.32
CA LYS A 63 -16.97 0.27 11.53
C LYS A 63 -16.07 1.09 12.42
N VAL A 64 -14.88 1.36 11.94
CA VAL A 64 -13.91 2.26 12.58
C VAL A 64 -13.44 3.33 11.60
N MET A 65 -13.05 4.48 12.13
CA MET A 65 -12.42 5.55 11.36
C MET A 65 -10.96 5.67 11.78
N CYS A 66 -10.06 5.56 10.81
CA CYS A 66 -8.63 5.73 11.02
C CYS A 66 -8.32 7.13 11.56
N ILE A 67 -7.54 7.18 12.62
CA ILE A 67 -6.99 8.41 13.21
C ILE A 67 -5.55 8.56 12.74
N GLN A 68 -4.76 7.48 12.85
CA GLN A 68 -3.32 7.54 12.59
C GLN A 68 -2.79 6.17 12.14
N ALA A 69 -1.92 6.15 11.14
CA ALA A 69 -1.10 4.98 10.83
C ALA A 69 0.14 4.97 11.74
N LEU A 70 0.43 3.84 12.40
CA LEU A 70 1.61 3.72 13.27
C LEU A 70 2.90 3.59 12.46
N LYS A 71 2.78 3.08 11.22
CA LYS A 71 3.91 2.90 10.30
C LYS A 71 3.66 3.72 9.04
N GLY A 72 4.68 4.44 8.60
CA GLY A 72 4.70 5.17 7.33
C GLY A 72 4.18 6.61 7.42
N LYS A 73 4.75 7.50 6.60
CA LYS A 73 4.36 8.92 6.52
C LYS A 73 3.11 9.17 5.66
N LYS A 74 2.85 8.31 4.67
CA LYS A 74 1.79 8.50 3.67
C LYS A 74 0.46 7.81 4.04
N GLY A 75 0.43 7.04 5.14
CA GLY A 75 -0.69 6.21 5.54
C GLY A 75 -0.32 4.72 5.66
N ALA A 76 -1.30 3.90 6.03
CA ALA A 76 -1.15 2.48 6.27
C ALA A 76 -1.41 1.64 5.01
N ARG A 77 -0.71 0.50 4.94
CA ARG A 77 -0.88 -0.53 3.91
C ARG A 77 -1.40 -1.83 4.54
N LEU A 78 -1.58 -2.84 3.69
CA LEU A 78 -1.90 -4.19 4.10
C LEU A 78 -0.91 -4.70 5.18
N GLY A 79 -1.46 -5.18 6.29
CA GLY A 79 -0.72 -5.70 7.43
C GLY A 79 -0.08 -4.64 8.35
N ASP A 80 -0.33 -3.35 8.12
CA ASP A 80 0.12 -2.32 9.05
C ASP A 80 -0.91 -2.07 10.16
N THR A 81 -0.43 -1.62 11.32
CA THR A 81 -1.25 -1.27 12.47
C THR A 81 -1.65 0.21 12.42
N ILE A 82 -2.91 0.48 12.71
CA ILE A 82 -3.49 1.81 12.79
C ILE A 82 -4.13 2.05 14.16
N VAL A 83 -4.25 3.31 14.53
CA VAL A 83 -5.11 3.79 15.61
C VAL A 83 -6.41 4.28 14.98
N ALA A 84 -7.55 3.88 15.53
CA ALA A 84 -8.86 4.19 14.98
C ALA A 84 -9.89 4.49 16.08
N SER A 85 -10.94 5.24 15.74
CA SER A 85 -12.12 5.43 16.60
C SER A 85 -13.28 4.57 16.12
N VAL A 86 -13.97 3.92 17.04
CA VAL A 86 -15.15 3.10 16.70
C VAL A 86 -16.33 4.01 16.38
N LYS A 87 -16.90 3.86 15.18
CA LYS A 87 -18.05 4.66 14.71
C LYS A 87 -19.37 3.93 14.87
N GLU A 88 -19.36 2.62 14.63
CA GLU A 88 -20.53 1.76 14.78
C GLU A 88 -20.12 0.50 15.54
N ALA A 89 -20.94 0.10 16.52
CA ALA A 89 -20.72 -1.09 17.33
C ALA A 89 -22.06 -1.73 17.72
N HIS A 90 -22.02 -3.01 18.05
CA HIS A 90 -23.13 -3.74 18.63
C HIS A 90 -23.28 -3.36 20.11
N PRO A 91 -24.52 -3.18 20.64
CA PRO A 91 -24.73 -2.73 22.01
C PRO A 91 -24.13 -3.68 23.04
N ASN A 92 -24.17 -4.99 22.78
CA ASN A 92 -23.65 -6.04 23.67
C ASN A 92 -22.18 -6.42 23.36
N GLY A 93 -21.53 -5.72 22.42
CA GLY A 93 -20.14 -5.97 22.04
C GLY A 93 -19.13 -5.62 23.13
N LYS A 94 -17.96 -6.26 23.12
CA LYS A 94 -16.83 -5.93 24.00
C LYS A 94 -16.30 -4.52 23.74
N VAL A 95 -16.31 -4.10 22.47
CA VAL A 95 -15.89 -2.76 22.04
C VAL A 95 -17.11 -1.87 21.81
N LYS A 96 -17.14 -0.71 22.46
CA LYS A 96 -18.24 0.27 22.36
C LYS A 96 -17.94 1.39 21.36
N LYS A 97 -19.00 2.05 20.87
CA LYS A 97 -18.91 3.24 20.02
C LYS A 97 -18.11 4.34 20.73
N GLY A 98 -17.32 5.10 19.98
CA GLY A 98 -16.50 6.21 20.48
C GLY A 98 -15.14 5.79 21.05
N LYS A 99 -14.95 4.51 21.39
CA LYS A 99 -13.68 4.01 21.93
C LYS A 99 -12.55 4.15 20.88
N VAL A 100 -11.38 4.59 21.33
CA VAL A 100 -10.14 4.55 20.56
C VAL A 100 -9.52 3.16 20.69
N VAL A 101 -9.21 2.55 19.54
CA VAL A 101 -8.74 1.17 19.43
C VAL A 101 -7.57 1.08 18.46
N TYR A 102 -6.82 -0.02 18.54
CA TYR A 102 -5.81 -0.38 17.55
C TYR A 102 -6.41 -1.42 16.59
N GLY A 103 -5.99 -1.38 15.33
CA GLY A 103 -6.43 -2.32 14.32
C GLY A 103 -5.32 -2.67 13.35
N VAL A 104 -5.26 -3.93 12.92
CA VAL A 104 -4.38 -4.38 11.83
C VAL A 104 -5.19 -4.38 10.55
N VAL A 105 -4.65 -3.75 9.50
CA VAL A 105 -5.26 -3.76 8.17
C VAL A 105 -5.15 -5.14 7.57
N VAL A 106 -6.29 -5.78 7.29
CA VAL A 106 -6.33 -7.14 6.71
C VAL A 106 -6.83 -7.16 5.27
N ARG A 107 -7.66 -6.20 4.86
CA ARG A 107 -8.02 -6.01 3.45
C ARG A 107 -7.85 -4.56 3.07
N ALA A 108 -7.37 -4.34 1.85
CA ALA A 108 -7.15 -3.02 1.30
C ALA A 108 -7.50 -2.99 -0.18
N ALA A 109 -8.23 -1.95 -0.60
CA ALA A 109 -8.53 -1.68 -2.00
C ALA A 109 -7.29 -1.25 -2.80
N MET A 110 -6.26 -0.75 -2.10
CA MET A 110 -4.97 -0.45 -2.70
C MET A 110 -4.20 -1.74 -2.98
N GLN A 111 -3.79 -1.94 -4.22
CA GLN A 111 -3.01 -3.10 -4.63
C GLN A 111 -1.64 -3.16 -3.94
N ARG A 112 -1.18 -4.38 -3.65
CA ARG A 112 0.17 -4.66 -3.14
C ARG A 112 0.83 -5.69 -4.04
N GLY A 113 1.89 -5.28 -4.73
CA GLY A 113 2.77 -6.20 -5.46
C GLY A 113 3.55 -7.12 -4.52
N ARG A 114 3.67 -8.37 -4.92
CA ARG A 114 4.45 -9.43 -4.29
C ARG A 114 5.79 -9.62 -5.02
N CYS A 115 6.67 -10.47 -4.47
CA CYS A 115 8.01 -10.70 -5.00
C CYS A 115 8.03 -11.55 -6.28
N ASP A 116 7.02 -12.40 -6.45
CA ASP A 116 6.74 -13.20 -7.64
C ASP A 116 6.07 -12.39 -8.77
N GLY A 117 5.85 -11.09 -8.59
CA GLY A 117 5.22 -10.20 -9.57
C GLY A 117 3.69 -10.21 -9.54
N SER A 118 3.05 -11.15 -8.85
CA SER A 118 1.61 -11.11 -8.62
C SER A 118 1.21 -9.92 -7.73
N GLU A 119 -0.04 -9.46 -7.85
CA GLU A 119 -0.58 -8.39 -7.01
C GLU A 119 -1.76 -8.89 -6.20
N VAL A 120 -1.86 -8.43 -4.95
CA VAL A 120 -3.05 -8.63 -4.12
C VAL A 120 -3.86 -7.35 -4.02
N LYS A 121 -5.16 -7.45 -4.26
CA LYS A 121 -6.14 -6.37 -4.12
C LYS A 121 -7.44 -6.96 -3.59
N PHE A 122 -8.12 -6.21 -2.73
CA PHE A 122 -9.45 -6.55 -2.21
C PHE A 122 -10.47 -5.51 -2.65
N ASP A 123 -11.76 -5.83 -2.56
CA ASP A 123 -12.82 -4.90 -2.93
C ASP A 123 -13.04 -3.81 -1.86
N ASP A 124 -12.76 -4.13 -0.60
CA ASP A 124 -12.99 -3.23 0.53
C ASP A 124 -11.77 -3.09 1.48
N ASN A 125 -11.82 -2.03 2.29
CA ASN A 125 -10.86 -1.79 3.37
C ASN A 125 -11.40 -2.35 4.68
N ALA A 126 -10.65 -3.27 5.28
CA ALA A 126 -11.06 -3.95 6.50
C ALA A 126 -9.93 -4.11 7.51
N VAL A 127 -10.30 -4.16 8.80
CA VAL A 127 -9.38 -4.30 9.92
C VAL A 127 -9.84 -5.36 10.91
N VAL A 128 -8.88 -5.95 11.61
CA VAL A 128 -9.10 -6.75 12.83
C VAL A 128 -8.62 -5.92 14.02
N LEU A 129 -9.42 -5.84 15.07
CA LEU A 129 -9.05 -5.08 16.27
C LEU A 129 -8.03 -5.84 17.09
N VAL A 130 -7.03 -5.10 17.56
CA VAL A 130 -5.94 -5.62 18.38
C VAL A 130 -5.75 -4.78 19.65
N ASP A 131 -5.12 -5.37 20.65
CA ASP A 131 -4.61 -4.66 21.81
C ASP A 131 -3.31 -3.90 21.48
N LYS A 132 -2.71 -3.27 22.50
CA LYS A 132 -1.45 -2.52 22.35
C LYS A 132 -0.26 -3.43 22.03
N GLN A 133 -0.36 -4.72 22.39
CA GLN A 133 0.63 -5.76 22.16
C GLN A 133 0.44 -6.44 20.78
N GLY A 134 -0.53 -5.97 19.98
CA GLY A 134 -0.84 -6.51 18.66
C GLY A 134 -1.57 -7.86 18.67
N GLN A 135 -2.15 -8.24 19.81
CA GLN A 135 -2.96 -9.45 19.96
C GLN A 135 -4.41 -9.18 19.57
N PRO A 136 -5.09 -10.09 18.85
CA PRO A 136 -6.48 -9.90 18.45
C PRO A 136 -7.41 -9.83 19.66
N ILE A 137 -8.32 -8.85 19.67
CA ILE A 137 -9.36 -8.70 20.69
C ILE A 137 -10.51 -9.69 20.45
N GLY A 138 -10.83 -9.91 19.18
CA GLY A 138 -11.80 -10.92 18.75
C GLY A 138 -11.24 -12.34 18.86
N THR A 139 -12.14 -13.31 18.94
CA THR A 139 -11.83 -14.74 18.95
C THR A 139 -12.01 -15.37 17.57
N ARG A 140 -12.58 -14.65 16.60
CA ARG A 140 -12.78 -15.12 15.22
C ARG A 140 -12.66 -13.96 14.24
N VAL A 141 -12.07 -14.23 13.08
CA VAL A 141 -11.94 -13.28 11.96
C VAL A 141 -12.81 -13.75 10.79
N PHE A 142 -13.50 -12.81 10.16
CA PHE A 142 -14.46 -13.07 9.09
C PHE A 142 -13.92 -12.64 7.72
N GLY A 143 -14.22 -13.45 6.70
CA GLY A 143 -13.81 -13.20 5.33
C GLY A 143 -12.35 -13.59 5.03
N PRO A 144 -11.88 -13.33 3.81
CA PRO A 144 -10.53 -13.70 3.38
C PRO A 144 -9.48 -12.84 4.08
N VAL A 145 -8.37 -13.48 4.47
CA VAL A 145 -7.23 -12.84 5.13
C VAL A 145 -5.94 -13.14 4.35
N PRO A 146 -5.14 -12.13 3.99
CA PRO A 146 -3.92 -12.32 3.22
C PRO A 146 -2.81 -13.04 4.00
N HIS A 147 -2.07 -13.92 3.35
CA HIS A 147 -0.89 -14.57 3.93
C HIS A 147 0.28 -13.60 4.24
N GLU A 148 0.26 -12.38 3.70
CA GLU A 148 1.22 -11.30 3.96
C GLU A 148 1.33 -10.97 5.46
N LEU A 149 0.29 -11.24 6.24
CA LEU A 149 0.28 -11.05 7.69
C LEU A 149 1.37 -11.89 8.40
N ARG A 150 1.82 -13.01 7.82
CA ARG A 150 2.94 -13.81 8.36
C ARG A 150 4.23 -13.00 8.40
N LYS A 151 4.57 -12.32 7.30
CA LYS A 151 5.76 -11.46 7.19
C LYS A 151 5.69 -10.26 8.15
N LYS A 152 4.48 -9.84 8.53
CA LYS A 152 4.22 -8.73 9.45
C LYS A 152 4.12 -9.15 10.92
N LYS A 153 4.39 -10.42 11.26
CA LYS A 153 4.32 -10.99 12.61
C LYS A 153 2.91 -11.03 13.22
N HIS A 154 1.86 -11.02 12.39
CA HIS A 154 0.45 -11.13 12.82
C HIS A 154 -0.08 -12.56 12.69
N VAL A 155 0.73 -13.56 13.07
CA VAL A 155 0.42 -15.00 12.87
C VAL A 155 -0.87 -15.42 13.57
N LYS A 156 -1.15 -14.90 14.78
CA LYS A 156 -2.38 -15.25 15.50
C LYS A 156 -3.65 -14.85 14.76
N ILE A 157 -3.64 -13.74 14.01
CA ILE A 157 -4.80 -13.32 13.20
C ILE A 157 -5.07 -14.35 12.09
N LEU A 158 -4.01 -14.89 11.47
CA LEU A 158 -4.15 -15.96 10.46
C LEU A 158 -4.70 -17.25 11.06
N THR A 159 -4.31 -17.61 12.29
CA THR A 159 -4.85 -18.80 12.97
C THR A 159 -6.34 -18.68 13.27
N LEU A 160 -6.85 -17.47 13.52
CA LEU A 160 -8.27 -17.22 13.79
C LEU A 160 -9.12 -17.04 12.52
N ALA A 161 -8.50 -16.99 11.35
CA ALA A 161 -9.17 -16.75 10.08
C ALA A 161 -9.76 -18.04 9.52
N GLY A 162 -11.00 -17.97 9.01
CA GLY A 162 -11.64 -19.11 8.34
C GLY A 162 -11.11 -19.38 6.93
N HIS A 163 -10.58 -18.37 6.24
CA HIS A 163 -10.08 -18.48 4.86
C HIS A 163 -8.86 -17.57 4.66
N ILE A 164 -7.79 -18.11 4.09
CA ILE A 164 -6.52 -17.42 3.81
C ILE A 164 -6.36 -17.24 2.29
N ALA A 165 -5.96 -16.03 1.87
CA ALA A 165 -5.76 -15.62 0.47
C ALA A 165 -4.31 -15.20 0.16
#